data_AF-A0A7D6JI63-F1
#
_entry.id   AF-A0A7D6JI63-F1
#
_cell.length_a   1.000
_cell.length_b   1.000
_cell.length_c   1.000
_cell.angle_alpha   90.00
_cell.angle_beta   90.00
_cell.angle_gamma   90.00
#
_symmetry.space_group_name_H-M   'P 1'
#
loop_
_entity.id
_entity.type
_entity.pdbx_description
1 polymer ?
#
loop_
_entity_poly.entity_id
_entity_poly.type
_entity_poly.pdbx_seq_one_letter_code
_entity_poly.pdbx_strand_id
1 'polypeptide(L)'
;MNSFLLFLIPILGILFLVIRRAPNGSPKTTDRPDFIKQATESIHGPDVVERRQATEDNSECNYEVVGESFQRDHLIALIRSHKAFATGEILATAVLEPEPTNEFDPTAVKVVVEGVQVGYIAKFDSAAVTKMIEKSGKKVYEVPAKIGFDANSPAPLIGVKIALTVE
;
A
#
# COMPACT_ATOMS: atom_id res chain seq x y z
N MET A 1 -32.24 -73.99 24.76
CA MET A 1 -31.92 -73.18 25.96
C MET A 1 -30.89 -72.14 25.59
N ASN A 2 -31.26 -70.87 25.73
CA ASN A 2 -30.62 -69.69 25.13
C ASN A 2 -29.22 -69.40 25.70
N SER A 3 -28.16 -69.68 24.92
CA SER A 3 -26.79 -69.25 25.24
C SER A 3 -26.52 -67.77 24.91
N PHE A 4 -27.50 -67.04 24.34
CA PHE A 4 -27.38 -65.61 24.04
C PHE A 4 -27.42 -64.70 25.30
N LEU A 5 -27.87 -65.22 26.45
CA LEU A 5 -27.98 -64.43 27.67
C LEU A 5 -26.60 -64.12 28.32
N LEU A 6 -25.59 -64.95 28.06
CA LEU A 6 -24.25 -64.82 28.66
C LEU A 6 -23.38 -63.74 27.99
N PHE A 7 -23.69 -63.37 26.74
CA PHE A 7 -22.99 -62.31 26.01
C PHE A 7 -23.65 -60.93 26.16
N LEU A 8 -24.88 -60.86 26.68
CA LEU A 8 -25.57 -59.58 26.85
C LEU A 8 -25.00 -58.75 28.03
N ILE A 9 -24.50 -59.43 29.06
CA ILE A 9 -23.99 -58.81 30.30
C ILE A 9 -22.74 -57.93 30.06
N PRO A 10 -21.69 -58.37 29.33
CA PRO A 10 -20.54 -57.49 29.04
C PRO A 10 -20.89 -56.34 28.10
N ILE A 11 -21.81 -56.55 27.15
CA ILE A 11 -22.25 -55.52 26.19
C ILE A 11 -23.01 -54.40 26.92
N LEU A 12 -23.89 -54.75 27.88
CA LEU A 12 -24.61 -53.76 28.68
C LEU A 12 -23.66 -52.96 29.60
N GLY A 13 -22.61 -53.61 30.11
CA GLY A 13 -21.56 -52.96 30.91
C GLY A 13 -20.76 -51.93 30.11
N ILE A 14 -20.36 -52.27 28.88
CA ILE A 14 -19.67 -51.34 27.97
C ILE A 14 -20.58 -50.17 27.58
N LEU A 15 -21.86 -50.44 27.29
CA LEU A 15 -22.83 -49.40 26.94
C LEU A 15 -23.04 -48.42 28.11
N PHE A 16 -23.13 -48.93 29.34
CA PHE A 16 -23.25 -48.09 30.55
C PHE A 16 -21.99 -47.25 30.82
N LEU A 17 -20.81 -47.78 30.52
CA LEU A 17 -19.53 -47.08 30.66
C LEU A 17 -19.36 -45.96 29.61
N VAL A 18 -19.92 -46.14 28.41
CA VAL A 18 -19.94 -45.10 27.37
C VAL A 18 -20.93 -43.98 27.71
N ILE A 19 -22.11 -44.29 28.28
CA ILE A 19 -23.11 -43.26 28.64
C ILE A 19 -22.66 -42.39 29.83
N ARG A 20 -21.91 -42.94 30.79
CA ARG A 20 -21.36 -42.16 31.93
C ARG A 20 -20.25 -41.18 31.55
N ARG A 21 -19.77 -41.21 30.30
CA ARG A 21 -18.71 -40.33 29.81
C ARG A 21 -19.25 -39.14 29.01
N ALA A 22 -20.51 -38.76 29.21
CA ALA A 22 -21.01 -37.47 28.76
C ALA A 22 -20.51 -36.36 29.71
N PRO A 23 -19.70 -35.39 29.23
CA PRO A 23 -19.33 -34.26 30.06
C PRO A 23 -20.58 -33.41 30.29
N ASN A 24 -21.04 -33.36 31.54
CA ASN A 24 -21.95 -32.31 32.00
C ASN A 24 -21.15 -31.00 32.04
N GLY A 25 -21.06 -30.34 30.89
CA GLY A 25 -20.57 -28.98 30.76
C GLY A 25 -21.51 -28.26 29.80
N SER A 26 -22.26 -27.29 30.31
CA SER A 26 -22.84 -26.26 29.46
C SER A 26 -21.74 -25.70 28.55
N PRO A 27 -22.02 -25.35 27.29
CA PRO A 27 -21.03 -24.65 26.49
C PRO A 27 -20.70 -23.37 27.25
N LYS A 28 -19.47 -23.27 27.76
CA LYS A 28 -18.92 -21.98 28.15
C LYS A 28 -19.06 -21.13 26.89
N THR A 29 -19.88 -20.08 26.98
CA THR A 29 -19.93 -18.99 26.01
C THR A 29 -18.50 -18.72 25.60
N THR A 30 -18.13 -19.14 24.39
CA THR A 30 -16.91 -18.69 23.74
C THR A 30 -17.02 -17.19 23.75
N ASP A 31 -16.17 -16.56 24.55
CA ASP A 31 -16.02 -15.12 24.60
C ASP A 31 -15.84 -14.67 23.16
N ARG A 32 -16.88 -14.04 22.59
CA ARG A 32 -16.81 -13.53 21.22
C ARG A 32 -15.71 -12.48 21.27
N PRO A 33 -14.60 -12.65 20.54
CA PRO A 33 -13.53 -11.68 20.59
C PRO A 33 -14.12 -10.32 20.20
N ASP A 34 -14.07 -9.39 21.14
CA ASP A 34 -14.56 -8.04 20.93
C ASP A 34 -13.48 -7.29 20.15
N PHE A 35 -13.59 -7.40 18.82
CA PHE A 35 -12.64 -6.80 17.89
C PHE A 35 -12.49 -5.28 18.11
N ILE A 36 -13.51 -4.62 18.67
CA ILE A 36 -13.42 -3.18 19.00
C ILE A 36 -12.51 -2.97 20.21
N LYS A 37 -12.64 -3.79 21.24
CA LYS A 37 -11.77 -3.74 22.42
C LYS A 37 -10.33 -4.10 22.08
N GLN A 38 -10.14 -5.14 21.26
CA GLN A 38 -8.81 -5.55 20.78
C GLN A 38 -8.14 -4.47 19.91
N ALA A 39 -8.89 -3.82 19.02
CA ALA A 39 -8.37 -2.72 18.21
C ALA A 39 -7.99 -1.51 19.09
N THR A 40 -8.80 -1.18 20.10
CA THR A 40 -8.53 -0.08 21.03
C THR A 40 -7.24 -0.31 21.82
N GLU A 41 -7.02 -1.54 22.30
CA GLU A 41 -5.82 -1.91 23.06
C GLU A 41 -4.56 -1.99 22.16
N SER A 42 -4.71 -2.36 20.89
CA SER A 42 -3.58 -2.45 19.95
C SER A 42 -3.04 -1.09 19.49
N ILE A 43 -3.82 -0.01 19.64
CA ILE A 43 -3.38 1.36 19.33
C ILE A 43 -2.37 1.88 20.36
N HIS A 44 -2.31 1.32 21.58
CA HIS A 44 -1.44 1.79 22.68
C HIS A 44 -0.27 0.84 22.99
N GLY A 45 0.27 0.16 21.97
CA GLY A 45 1.58 -0.49 22.11
C GLY A 45 2.68 0.52 22.44
N PRO A 46 3.80 0.11 23.06
CA PRO A 46 4.93 1.02 23.24
C PRO A 46 5.36 1.52 21.86
N ASP A 47 5.28 2.83 21.66
CA ASP A 47 5.79 3.53 20.49
C ASP A 47 7.29 3.26 20.38
N VAL A 48 7.65 2.17 19.71
CA VAL A 48 8.99 2.00 19.18
C VAL A 48 9.01 2.86 17.92
N VAL A 49 9.18 4.17 18.14
CA VAL A 49 9.54 5.11 17.09
C VAL A 49 10.95 4.73 16.65
N GLU A 50 11.05 3.71 15.80
CA GLU A 50 12.28 3.41 15.11
C GLU A 50 12.51 4.56 14.13
N ARG A 51 13.23 5.56 14.63
CA ARG A 51 13.78 6.66 13.85
C ARG A 51 14.67 6.03 12.79
N ARG A 52 14.10 5.75 11.62
CA ARG A 52 14.87 5.46 10.41
C ARG A 52 15.86 6.60 10.26
N GLN A 53 17.14 6.28 10.34
CA GLN A 53 18.20 7.24 10.06
C GLN A 53 17.96 7.74 8.64
N ALA A 54 17.63 9.04 8.55
CA ALA A 54 17.54 9.75 7.29
C ALA A 54 18.91 9.65 6.63
N THR A 55 18.99 8.85 5.57
CA THR A 55 20.00 9.07 4.55
C THR A 55 19.74 10.43 3.96
N GLU A 56 20.73 11.30 4.06
CA GLU A 56 20.76 12.66 3.56
C GLU A 56 20.54 12.67 2.04
N ASP A 57 19.28 12.79 1.62
CA ASP A 57 18.90 13.54 0.43
C ASP A 57 17.50 14.10 0.67
N ASN A 58 17.45 15.23 1.39
CA ASN A 58 16.22 15.95 1.67
C ASN A 58 15.80 16.77 0.44
N SER A 59 15.63 16.11 -0.71
CA SER A 59 14.69 16.61 -1.70
C SER A 59 13.33 16.43 -1.03
N GLU A 60 12.83 17.49 -0.40
CA GLU A 60 11.53 17.51 0.26
C GLU A 60 10.45 17.44 -0.83
N CYS A 61 10.31 16.25 -1.43
CA CYS A 61 9.32 15.93 -2.44
C CYS A 61 7.96 15.94 -1.75
N ASN A 62 7.38 17.14 -1.72
CA ASN A 62 6.20 17.51 -0.97
C ASN A 62 4.93 17.43 -1.81
N TYR A 63 5.05 17.41 -3.13
CA TYR A 63 3.92 17.44 -4.04
C TYR A 63 3.64 16.06 -4.63
N GLU A 64 2.38 15.63 -4.59
CA GLU A 64 1.93 14.34 -5.08
C GLU A 64 1.58 14.42 -6.57
N VAL A 65 2.15 13.51 -7.36
CA VAL A 65 1.82 13.35 -8.77
C VAL A 65 0.61 12.41 -8.87
N VAL A 66 -0.33 12.72 -9.75
CA VAL A 66 -1.55 11.94 -9.95
C VAL A 66 -1.55 11.22 -11.28
N GLY A 67 -2.39 10.18 -11.39
CA GLY A 67 -2.55 9.42 -12.63
C GLY A 67 -1.43 8.41 -12.90
N GLU A 68 -0.58 8.17 -11.90
CA GLU A 68 0.50 7.19 -11.89
C GLU A 68 -0.01 5.76 -12.13
N SER A 69 -1.25 5.47 -11.72
CA SER A 69 -1.90 4.18 -11.99
C SER A 69 -2.10 3.87 -13.47
N PHE A 70 -2.34 4.90 -14.31
CA PHE A 70 -2.43 4.75 -15.76
C PHE A 70 -1.06 4.52 -16.42
N GLN A 71 0.02 4.87 -15.72
CA GLN A 71 1.41 4.73 -16.16
C GLN A 71 2.12 3.56 -15.48
N ARG A 72 1.37 2.56 -15.02
CA ARG A 72 1.91 1.44 -14.24
C ARG A 72 3.03 0.69 -14.97
N ASP A 73 2.84 0.39 -16.25
CA ASP A 73 3.83 -0.36 -17.03
C ASP A 73 5.14 0.43 -17.19
N HIS A 74 5.02 1.73 -17.41
CA HIS A 74 6.13 2.68 -17.45
C HIS A 74 6.90 2.72 -16.12
N LEU A 75 6.19 2.84 -15.00
CA LEU A 75 6.80 2.88 -13.67
C LEU A 75 7.48 1.55 -13.31
N ILE A 76 6.87 0.42 -13.63
CA ILE A 76 7.48 -0.90 -13.43
C ILE A 76 8.74 -1.06 -14.28
N ALA A 77 8.75 -0.55 -15.51
CA ALA A 77 9.95 -0.57 -16.35
C ALA A 77 11.10 0.24 -15.72
N LEU A 78 10.82 1.44 -15.19
CA LEU A 78 11.79 2.24 -14.44
C LEU A 78 12.29 1.52 -13.18
N ILE A 79 11.41 0.88 -12.41
CA ILE A 79 11.79 0.12 -11.22
C ILE A 79 12.78 -1.01 -11.56
N ARG A 80 12.53 -1.71 -12.66
CA ARG A 80 13.39 -2.80 -13.14
C ARG A 80 14.73 -2.29 -13.67
N SER A 81 14.76 -1.19 -14.42
CA SER A 81 16.01 -0.64 -14.97
C SER A 81 16.95 -0.16 -13.86
N HIS A 82 16.41 0.45 -12.81
CA HIS A 82 17.16 0.94 -11.65
C HIS A 82 17.53 -0.15 -10.64
N LYS A 83 17.04 -1.39 -10.81
CA LYS A 83 17.22 -2.50 -9.85
C LYS A 83 16.81 -2.11 -8.41
N ALA A 84 15.80 -1.23 -8.29
CA ALA A 84 15.43 -0.57 -7.04
C ALA A 84 14.61 -1.43 -6.07
N PHE A 85 14.36 -2.71 -6.39
CA PHE A 85 13.63 -3.62 -5.50
C PHE A 85 14.32 -3.80 -4.14
N ALA A 86 15.61 -3.51 -4.00
CA ALA A 86 16.28 -3.55 -2.70
C ALA A 86 15.96 -2.33 -1.82
N THR A 87 15.70 -1.16 -2.42
CA THR A 87 15.49 0.11 -1.71
C THR A 87 14.02 0.44 -1.52
N GLY A 88 13.14 -0.02 -2.42
CA GLY A 88 11.73 0.36 -2.44
C GLY A 88 11.48 1.80 -2.89
N GLU A 89 12.52 2.49 -3.36
CA GLU A 89 12.43 3.85 -3.85
C GLU A 89 13.50 4.17 -4.90
N ILE A 90 13.16 5.11 -5.78
CA ILE A 90 14.05 5.72 -6.77
C ILE A 90 14.02 7.23 -6.57
N LEU A 91 15.20 7.81 -6.40
CA LEU A 91 15.40 9.26 -6.48
C LEU A 91 15.83 9.60 -7.91
N ALA A 92 15.16 10.56 -8.53
CA ALA A 92 15.38 10.93 -9.92
C ALA A 92 15.11 12.43 -10.13
N THR A 93 15.33 12.90 -11.35
CA THR A 93 14.89 14.22 -11.80
C THR A 93 13.69 14.05 -12.73
N ALA A 94 12.60 14.74 -12.43
CA ALA A 94 11.45 14.83 -13.31
C ALA A 94 11.48 16.13 -14.13
N VAL A 95 10.99 16.05 -15.36
CA VAL A 95 10.71 17.17 -16.24
C VAL A 95 9.21 17.43 -16.23
N LEU A 96 8.83 18.69 -16.05
CA LEU A 96 7.45 19.15 -16.17
C LEU A 96 7.20 19.67 -17.59
N GLU A 97 6.27 19.04 -18.30
CA GLU A 97 5.94 19.36 -19.70
C GLU A 97 4.48 19.81 -19.82
N PRO A 98 4.21 21.11 -20.09
CA PRO A 98 2.85 21.58 -20.39
C PRO A 98 2.28 20.92 -21.65
N GLU A 99 1.01 20.52 -21.61
CA GLU A 99 0.29 19.93 -22.74
C GLU A 99 -0.92 20.78 -23.15
N PRO A 100 -0.73 21.93 -23.84
CA PRO A 100 -1.81 22.85 -24.20
C PRO A 100 -2.84 22.26 -25.19
N THR A 101 -2.48 21.19 -25.89
CA THR A 101 -3.34 20.48 -26.84
C THR A 101 -4.09 19.30 -26.20
N ASN A 102 -4.00 19.11 -24.89
CA ASN A 102 -4.69 18.04 -24.19
C ASN A 102 -6.22 18.23 -24.26
N GLU A 103 -6.93 17.20 -24.68
CA GLU A 103 -8.38 17.25 -24.95
C GLU A 103 -9.24 17.42 -23.68
N PHE A 104 -8.70 17.06 -22.51
CA PHE A 104 -9.42 17.09 -21.23
C PHE A 104 -9.12 18.34 -20.39
N ASP A 105 -7.91 18.87 -20.54
CA ASP A 105 -7.41 20.02 -19.78
C ASP A 105 -6.26 20.72 -20.52
N PRO A 106 -6.49 21.90 -21.13
CA PRO A 106 -5.45 22.65 -21.84
C PRO A 106 -4.37 23.24 -20.91
N THR A 107 -4.52 23.10 -19.60
CA THR A 107 -3.50 23.48 -18.60
C THR A 107 -2.79 22.28 -17.99
N ALA A 108 -3.00 21.07 -18.54
CA ALA A 108 -2.36 19.85 -18.06
C ALA A 108 -0.82 19.98 -18.13
N VAL A 109 -0.16 19.49 -17.08
CA VAL A 109 1.31 19.41 -17.01
C VAL A 109 1.70 17.96 -16.75
N LYS A 110 2.36 17.36 -17.73
CA LYS A 110 2.88 16.00 -17.66
C LYS A 110 4.14 15.97 -16.80
N VAL A 111 4.28 14.90 -16.04
CA VAL A 111 5.48 14.60 -15.27
C VAL A 111 6.23 13.46 -15.97
N VAL A 112 7.47 13.73 -16.37
CA VAL A 112 8.31 12.81 -17.14
C VAL A 112 9.60 12.51 -16.37
N VAL A 113 9.95 11.24 -16.20
CA VAL A 113 11.22 10.80 -15.60
C VAL A 113 11.96 9.97 -16.63
N GLU A 114 13.20 10.32 -16.95
CA GLU A 114 14.03 9.60 -17.94
C GLU A 114 13.35 9.43 -19.32
N GLY A 115 12.57 10.44 -19.75
CA GLY A 115 11.82 10.40 -21.00
C GLY A 115 10.54 9.56 -20.96
N VAL A 116 10.18 9.02 -19.79
CA VAL A 116 8.99 8.21 -19.59
C VAL A 116 7.97 8.98 -18.76
N GLN A 117 6.73 9.03 -19.24
CA GLN A 117 5.64 9.65 -18.51
C GLN A 117 5.29 8.83 -17.26
N VAL A 118 5.31 9.48 -16.10
CA VAL A 118 5.00 8.86 -14.79
C VAL A 118 3.69 9.35 -14.20
N GLY A 119 3.12 10.45 -14.71
CA GLY A 119 1.83 10.96 -14.28
C GLY A 119 1.61 12.41 -14.71
N TYR A 120 0.78 13.12 -13.96
CA TYR A 120 0.40 14.52 -14.17
C TYR A 120 0.41 15.31 -12.86
N ILE A 121 0.54 16.62 -12.99
CA ILE A 121 0.16 17.55 -11.91
C ILE A 121 -1.36 17.49 -11.71
N ALA A 122 -1.82 17.60 -10.47
CA ALA A 122 -3.24 17.56 -10.17
C ALA A 122 -3.98 18.69 -10.90
N LYS A 123 -5.16 18.38 -11.44
CA LYS A 123 -5.96 19.33 -12.24
C LYS A 123 -6.17 20.68 -11.55
N PHE A 124 -6.42 20.67 -10.24
CA PHE A 124 -6.65 21.88 -9.46
C PHE A 124 -5.46 22.84 -9.47
N ASP A 125 -4.22 22.32 -9.50
CA ASP A 125 -2.99 23.12 -9.47
C ASP A 125 -2.38 23.34 -10.87
N SER A 126 -2.81 22.56 -11.86
CA SER A 126 -2.22 22.51 -13.20
C SER A 126 -2.10 23.89 -13.88
N ALA A 127 -3.11 24.75 -13.75
CA ALA A 127 -3.09 26.11 -14.27
C ALA A 127 -2.08 27.02 -13.58
N ALA A 128 -1.88 26.87 -12.26
CA ALA A 128 -0.89 27.64 -11.51
C ALA A 128 0.53 27.19 -11.90
N VAL A 129 0.74 25.88 -11.98
CA VAL A 129 2.03 25.29 -12.38
C VAL A 129 2.36 25.64 -13.84
N THR A 130 1.40 25.59 -14.76
CA THR A 130 1.60 26.03 -16.15
C THR A 130 2.09 27.48 -16.21
N LYS A 131 1.42 28.39 -15.50
CA LYS A 131 1.84 29.80 -15.42
C LYS A 131 3.22 29.95 -14.80
N MET A 132 3.55 29.14 -13.79
CA MET A 132 4.86 29.14 -13.16
C MET A 132 5.96 28.72 -14.16
N ILE A 133 5.71 27.67 -14.95
CA ILE A 133 6.61 27.19 -16.00
C ILE A 133 6.79 28.27 -17.07
N GLU A 134 5.70 28.86 -17.57
CA GLU A 134 5.74 29.94 -18.56
C GLU A 134 6.53 31.16 -18.07
N LYS A 135 6.28 31.60 -16.83
CA LYS A 135 7.00 32.71 -16.19
C LYS A 135 8.49 32.42 -16.02
N SER A 136 8.87 31.16 -15.82
CA SER A 136 10.27 30.79 -15.68
C SER A 136 11.09 31.04 -16.96
N GLY A 137 10.43 31.08 -18.13
CA GLY A 137 11.07 31.23 -19.43
C GLY A 137 11.99 30.07 -19.82
N LYS A 138 12.04 28.99 -19.02
CA LYS A 138 12.87 27.82 -19.28
C LYS A 138 12.21 26.94 -20.34
N LYS A 139 13.03 26.38 -21.23
CA LYS A 139 12.56 25.37 -22.20
C LYS A 139 12.21 24.04 -21.53
N VAL A 140 12.88 23.72 -20.43
CA VAL A 140 12.74 22.49 -19.66
C VAL A 140 12.67 22.88 -18.19
N TYR A 141 11.64 22.45 -17.48
CA TYR A 141 11.46 22.71 -16.05
C TYR A 141 11.71 21.42 -15.28
N GLU A 142 12.90 21.30 -14.70
CA GLU A 142 13.35 20.12 -13.96
C GLU A 142 13.11 20.29 -12.45
N VAL A 143 12.64 19.21 -11.81
CA VAL A 143 12.41 19.14 -10.37
C VAL A 143 12.88 17.79 -9.83
N PRO A 144 13.42 17.73 -8.60
CA PRO A 144 13.63 16.46 -7.91
C PRO A 144 12.35 15.62 -7.83
N ALA A 145 12.49 14.32 -7.98
CA ALA A 145 11.39 13.36 -7.98
C ALA A 145 11.75 12.12 -7.15
N LYS A 146 10.76 11.57 -6.48
CA LYS A 146 10.83 10.34 -5.70
C LYS A 146 9.72 9.40 -6.12
N ILE A 147 10.09 8.22 -6.59
CA ILE A 147 9.18 7.12 -6.91
C ILE A 147 9.29 6.10 -5.78
N GLY A 148 8.22 5.90 -5.01
CA GLY A 148 8.17 4.95 -3.90
C GLY A 148 7.24 3.78 -4.20
N PHE A 149 7.62 2.58 -3.77
CA PHE A 149 6.82 1.37 -3.99
C PHE A 149 7.10 0.27 -2.96
N ASP A 150 6.15 -0.65 -2.76
CA ASP A 150 6.34 -1.82 -1.90
C ASP A 150 7.13 -2.92 -2.62
N ALA A 151 8.44 -2.98 -2.37
CA ALA A 151 9.34 -3.95 -2.97
C ALA A 151 8.99 -5.44 -2.69
N ASN A 152 8.21 -5.72 -1.65
CA ASN A 152 7.86 -7.10 -1.28
C ASN A 152 6.56 -7.58 -1.95
N SER A 153 5.84 -6.67 -2.63
CA SER A 153 4.61 -7.00 -3.33
C SER A 153 4.89 -7.35 -4.80
N PRO A 154 4.34 -8.45 -5.34
CA PRO A 154 4.43 -8.75 -6.77
C PRO A 154 3.63 -7.76 -7.63
N ALA A 155 2.68 -7.05 -7.02
CA ALA A 155 1.89 -6.00 -7.64
C ALA A 155 1.95 -4.75 -6.76
N PRO A 156 3.10 -4.04 -6.73
CA PRO A 156 3.30 -2.94 -5.80
C PRO A 156 2.34 -1.79 -6.08
N LEU A 157 1.87 -1.13 -5.02
CA LEU A 157 1.39 0.24 -5.15
C LEU A 157 2.60 1.13 -5.38
N ILE A 158 2.50 2.03 -6.34
CA ILE A 158 3.59 2.92 -6.74
C ILE A 158 3.06 4.33 -6.58
N GLY A 159 3.78 5.15 -5.82
CA GLY A 159 3.49 6.56 -5.65
C GLY A 159 4.65 7.40 -6.18
N VAL A 160 4.33 8.57 -6.72
CA VAL A 160 5.32 9.50 -7.26
C VAL A 160 5.14 10.85 -6.58
N LYS A 161 6.25 11.40 -6.06
CA LYS A 161 6.29 12.74 -5.49
C LYS A 161 7.38 13.57 -6.15
N ILE A 162 7.15 14.87 -6.25
CA ILE A 162 8.14 15.83 -6.78
C ILE A 162 8.34 16.96 -5.78
N ALA A 163 9.50 17.62 -5.84
CA ALA A 163 9.74 18.85 -5.11
C ALA A 163 9.15 20.02 -5.92
N LEU A 164 8.01 20.54 -5.45
CA LEU A 164 7.30 21.62 -6.12
C LEU A 164 6.69 22.57 -5.09
N THR A 165 6.88 23.87 -5.31
CA THR A 165 6.21 24.91 -4.55
C THR A 165 5.26 25.63 -5.49
N VAL A 166 3.96 25.46 -5.25
CA VAL A 166 2.91 26.19 -5.98
C VAL A 166 2.60 27.45 -5.18
N GLU A 167 2.97 28.61 -5.71
CA GLU A 167 2.68 29.94 -5.14
C GLU A 167 1.29 30.47 -5.56
#